data_AF-A0A7W0YR08-F1
#
_entry.id   AF-A0A7W0YR08-F1
#
_cell.length_a   1.000
_cell.length_b   1.000
_cell.length_c   1.000
_cell.angle_alpha   90.00
_cell.angle_beta   90.00
_cell.angle_gamma   90.00
#
_symmetry.space_group_name_H-M   'P 1'
#
loop_
_entity.id
_entity.type
_entity.pdbx_description
1 polymer ?
#
loop_
_entity_poly.entity_id
_entity_poly.type
_entity_poly.pdbx_seq_one_letter_code
_entity_poly.pdbx_strand_id
1 'polypeptide(L)'
;LLRSAIAGNGKDTPQHIGANSLKLEGTVSIPAAAVALAGTESAFGCHALVASISHHEEHMGMIVLCPAATAKPLDPSDAKFLSLAVRIVAPHLFYLDALEVDRGSALTDSVTGLGNRRAFEERIGEELARSNRSGQQLALLVCAIDAPRGELQRPGDDAIRAVVDALKQSVRLSDPAFRTGERQFSALLTRSGVEGAMVVAKRIMTAAEELPAFGEIPLTLSIGVAALKAGVKHTPLDLAAVALTRKAENALRNAMELGGKRAVSA
;
A
#
# COMPACT_ATOMS: atom_id res chain seq x y z
N LEU A 1 -12.33 16.22 1.24
CA LEU A 1 -13.58 15.71 1.86
C LEU A 1 -14.76 16.58 1.44
N LEU A 2 -15.40 16.21 0.32
CA LEU A 2 -16.82 16.44 -0.02
C LEU A 2 -17.07 15.77 -1.38
N ARG A 3 -17.19 14.44 -1.37
CA ARG A 3 -17.71 13.64 -2.48
C ARG A 3 -19.21 13.46 -2.24
N SER A 4 -20.05 14.33 -2.81
CA SER A 4 -21.48 14.05 -2.99
C SER A 4 -22.15 15.16 -3.80
N ALA A 5 -22.46 14.89 -5.07
CA ALA A 5 -23.70 15.30 -5.75
C ALA A 5 -23.54 15.17 -7.28
N ILE A 6 -23.57 13.94 -7.79
CA ILE A 6 -24.01 13.70 -9.17
C ILE A 6 -25.19 12.72 -9.10
N ALA A 7 -26.37 13.28 -9.38
CA ALA A 7 -27.64 12.69 -9.82
C ALA A 7 -28.26 11.50 -9.05
N GLY A 8 -29.48 11.70 -8.54
CA GLY A 8 -30.38 10.62 -8.16
C GLY A 8 -31.69 11.10 -7.54
N ASN A 9 -32.79 10.98 -8.29
CA ASN A 9 -34.17 11.12 -7.83
C ASN A 9 -34.46 10.25 -6.59
N GLY A 10 -35.28 10.74 -5.66
CA GLY A 10 -36.00 9.88 -4.73
C GLY A 10 -35.94 10.32 -3.26
N LYS A 11 -37.12 10.68 -2.78
CA LYS A 11 -37.57 10.99 -1.42
C LYS A 11 -36.80 10.37 -0.23
N ASP A 12 -36.83 11.17 0.84
CA ASP A 12 -36.66 10.85 2.26
C ASP A 12 -35.23 10.87 2.85
N THR A 13 -34.95 11.94 3.60
CA THR A 13 -33.87 12.03 4.59
C THR A 13 -34.49 12.34 5.96
N PRO A 14 -34.09 11.65 7.06
CA PRO A 14 -34.36 12.13 8.40
C PRO A 14 -33.35 13.20 8.81
N GLN A 15 -33.88 14.13 9.58
CA GLN A 15 -33.28 15.32 10.15
C GLN A 15 -32.19 14.99 11.18
N HIS A 16 -31.09 15.76 11.15
CA HIS A 16 -30.45 16.45 12.29
C HIS A 16 -28.95 16.66 12.03
N ILE A 17 -28.55 17.87 11.60
CA ILE A 17 -27.16 18.35 11.69
C ILE A 17 -27.19 19.83 12.10
N GLY A 18 -26.33 20.18 13.07
CA GLY A 18 -26.35 21.41 13.86
C GLY A 18 -25.97 22.72 13.17
N ALA A 19 -26.11 23.79 13.94
CA ALA A 19 -26.31 25.19 13.57
C ALA A 19 -25.18 25.95 12.85
N ASN A 20 -24.28 25.30 12.11
CA ASN A 20 -23.22 25.95 11.31
C ASN A 20 -23.14 25.37 9.88
N SER A 21 -24.28 25.14 9.23
CA SER A 21 -24.35 24.65 7.85
C SER A 21 -24.75 25.74 6.88
N LEU A 22 -23.85 26.12 5.96
CA LEU A 22 -24.20 26.89 4.75
C LEU A 22 -24.98 25.95 3.81
N LYS A 23 -26.29 26.16 3.70
CA LYS A 23 -27.11 25.53 2.65
C LYS A 23 -26.90 26.30 1.35
N LEU A 24 -26.18 25.72 0.40
CA LEU A 24 -26.16 26.16 -1.00
C LEU A 24 -27.44 25.61 -1.66
N GLU A 25 -28.49 26.42 -1.75
CA GLU A 25 -29.67 26.11 -2.55
C GLU A 25 -29.48 26.62 -3.97
N GLY A 26 -29.29 25.69 -4.92
CA GLY A 26 -29.18 25.99 -6.35
C GLY A 26 -28.19 25.08 -7.07
N THR A 27 -28.58 24.58 -8.24
CA THR A 27 -27.71 23.82 -9.14
C THR A 27 -26.97 24.80 -10.05
N VAL A 28 -25.68 25.04 -9.78
CA VAL A 28 -24.82 25.84 -10.69
C VAL A 28 -24.00 24.88 -11.53
N SER A 29 -24.29 24.82 -12.84
CA SER A 29 -23.51 24.04 -13.80
C SER A 29 -22.24 24.81 -14.15
N ILE A 30 -21.10 24.37 -13.63
CA ILE A 30 -19.78 24.97 -13.92
C ILE A 30 -19.05 24.08 -14.93
N PRO A 31 -18.68 24.58 -16.13
CA PRO A 31 -17.87 23.83 -17.08
C PRO A 31 -16.55 23.38 -16.44
N ALA A 32 -16.08 22.17 -16.77
CA ALA A 32 -14.88 21.53 -16.21
C ALA A 32 -13.57 22.34 -16.34
N ALA A 33 -13.56 23.44 -17.10
CA ALA A 33 -12.42 24.33 -17.31
C ALA A 33 -12.70 25.80 -16.92
N ALA A 34 -13.82 26.11 -16.27
CA ALA A 34 -14.25 27.49 -16.04
C ALA A 34 -14.24 27.87 -14.55
N VAL A 35 -13.71 29.06 -14.26
CA VAL A 35 -14.11 29.81 -13.07
C VAL A 35 -15.49 30.40 -13.38
N ALA A 36 -16.47 30.08 -12.56
CA ALA A 36 -17.82 30.62 -12.69
C ALA A 36 -18.13 31.51 -11.50
N LEU A 37 -18.69 32.68 -11.77
CA LEU A 37 -19.40 33.44 -10.75
C LEU A 37 -20.69 32.68 -10.44
N ALA A 38 -20.72 31.93 -9.33
CA ALA A 38 -21.93 31.29 -8.85
C ALA A 38 -22.73 32.32 -8.05
N GLY A 39 -23.49 33.16 -8.77
CA GLY A 39 -24.47 34.05 -8.15
C GLY A 39 -25.74 33.28 -7.83
N THR A 40 -25.96 32.94 -6.56
CA THR A 40 -27.35 32.84 -6.08
C THR A 40 -27.69 34.20 -5.49
N GLU A 41 -28.77 34.82 -5.98
CA GLU A 41 -29.35 35.99 -5.32
C GLU A 41 -29.76 35.56 -3.91
N SER A 42 -28.92 35.86 -2.92
CA SER A 42 -29.30 35.80 -1.52
C SER A 42 -29.53 37.21 -1.02
N ALA A 43 -30.45 37.35 -0.05
CA ALA A 43 -30.83 38.60 0.59
C ALA A 43 -29.66 39.37 1.27
N PHE A 44 -28.43 38.83 1.22
CA PHE A 44 -27.23 39.36 1.87
C PHE A 44 -26.16 39.90 0.89
N GLY A 45 -26.39 39.88 -0.42
CA GLY A 45 -25.52 40.57 -1.39
C GLY A 45 -24.09 40.01 -1.55
N CYS A 46 -23.81 38.81 -1.03
CA CYS A 46 -22.49 38.18 -1.17
C CYS A 46 -22.45 37.29 -2.42
N HIS A 47 -21.72 37.71 -3.45
CA HIS A 47 -21.36 36.85 -4.58
C HIS A 47 -20.20 35.94 -4.16
N ALA A 48 -20.37 34.62 -4.26
CA ALA A 48 -19.28 33.66 -4.08
C ALA A 48 -18.60 33.39 -5.43
N LEU A 49 -17.27 33.19 -5.40
CA LEU A 49 -16.53 32.71 -6.55
C LEU A 49 -16.27 31.23 -6.40
N VAL A 50 -16.57 30.46 -7.46
CA VAL A 50 -16.33 29.02 -7.48
C VAL A 50 -15.45 28.70 -8.67
N ALA A 51 -14.41 27.90 -8.41
CA ALA A 51 -13.53 27.40 -9.46
C ALA A 51 -13.33 25.90 -9.31
N SER A 52 -13.46 25.17 -10.42
CA SER A 52 -13.14 23.76 -10.51
C SER A 52 -11.63 23.55 -10.50
N ILE A 53 -11.13 22.62 -9.68
CA ILE A 53 -9.77 22.11 -9.74
C ILE A 53 -9.80 20.90 -10.68
N SER A 54 -9.19 21.04 -11.85
CA SER A 54 -9.16 19.99 -12.86
C SER A 54 -7.81 19.96 -13.56
N HIS A 55 -7.36 18.76 -13.94
CA HIS A 55 -6.12 18.54 -14.68
C HIS A 55 -6.35 17.46 -15.74
N HIS A 56 -5.99 17.71 -17.00
CA HIS A 56 -6.22 16.78 -18.14
C HIS A 56 -7.63 16.15 -18.18
N GLU A 57 -8.68 16.97 -18.07
CA GLU A 57 -10.12 16.58 -18.06
C GLU A 57 -10.59 15.82 -16.81
N GLU A 58 -9.72 15.55 -15.84
CA GLU A 58 -10.08 14.91 -14.59
C GLU A 58 -10.41 15.96 -13.51
N HIS A 59 -11.59 15.84 -12.90
CA HIS A 59 -12.07 16.76 -11.86
C HIS A 59 -11.66 16.28 -10.46
N MET A 60 -10.83 17.07 -9.78
CA MET A 60 -10.31 16.74 -8.44
C MET A 60 -11.11 17.35 -7.30
N GLY A 61 -11.78 18.48 -7.54
CA GLY A 61 -12.51 19.21 -6.50
C GLY A 61 -12.82 20.63 -6.91
N MET A 62 -13.23 21.47 -5.95
CA MET A 62 -13.54 22.88 -6.19
C MET A 62 -12.97 23.77 -5.09
N ILE A 63 -12.59 24.99 -5.46
CA ILE A 63 -12.29 26.09 -4.53
C ILE A 63 -13.50 27.02 -4.51
N VAL A 64 -13.98 27.32 -3.31
CA VAL A 64 -15.08 28.26 -3.07
C VAL A 64 -14.53 29.43 -2.25
N LEU A 65 -14.59 30.63 -2.80
CA LEU A 65 -14.29 31.87 -2.10
C LEU A 65 -15.60 32.55 -1.73
N CYS A 66 -15.83 32.69 -0.42
CA CYS A 66 -16.94 33.44 0.13
C CYS A 66 -16.38 34.66 0.88
N PRO A 67 -16.82 35.89 0.56
CA PRO A 67 -16.43 37.05 1.35
C PRO A 67 -17.04 36.96 2.76
N ALA A 68 -16.33 37.47 3.76
CA ALA A 68 -16.92 37.66 5.09
C ALA A 68 -18.05 38.70 5.04
N ALA A 69 -19.03 38.62 5.93
CA ALA A 69 -20.22 39.49 5.91
C ALA A 69 -19.91 40.99 5.94
N THR A 70 -18.73 41.38 6.43
CA THR A 70 -18.24 42.76 6.52
C THR A 70 -17.23 43.14 5.45
N ALA A 71 -16.86 42.20 4.56
CA ALA A 71 -15.87 42.41 3.52
C ALA A 71 -16.49 43.06 2.26
N LYS A 72 -15.65 43.69 1.45
CA LYS A 72 -16.05 44.19 0.13
C LYS A 72 -16.58 43.02 -0.73
N PRO A 73 -17.64 43.22 -1.53
CA PRO A 73 -18.08 42.22 -2.51
C PRO A 73 -16.94 41.83 -3.46
N LEU A 74 -16.89 40.55 -3.83
CA LEU A 74 -15.91 40.04 -4.80
C LEU A 74 -16.15 40.67 -6.17
N ASP A 75 -15.06 41.05 -6.83
CA ASP A 75 -15.09 41.72 -8.13
C ASP A 75 -14.41 40.89 -9.24
N PRO A 76 -14.50 41.30 -10.52
CA PRO A 76 -13.91 40.53 -11.62
C PRO A 76 -12.39 40.34 -11.53
N SER A 77 -11.67 41.16 -10.75
CA SER A 77 -10.24 40.95 -10.52
C SER A 77 -9.98 39.78 -9.57
N ASP A 78 -10.86 39.55 -8.59
CA ASP A 78 -10.82 38.39 -7.70
C ASP A 78 -11.07 37.08 -8.48
N ALA A 79 -11.99 37.11 -9.46
CA ALA A 79 -12.24 35.98 -10.34
C ALA A 79 -11.00 35.62 -11.18
N LYS A 80 -10.28 36.63 -11.70
CA LYS A 80 -9.01 36.42 -12.42
C LYS A 80 -7.93 35.86 -11.48
N PHE A 81 -7.83 36.38 -10.26
CA PHE A 81 -6.88 35.87 -9.27
C PHE A 81 -7.15 34.41 -8.92
N LEU A 82 -8.41 34.04 -8.66
CA LEU A 82 -8.81 32.65 -8.40
C LEU A 82 -8.48 31.75 -9.60
N SER A 83 -8.69 32.21 -10.83
CA SER A 83 -8.35 31.43 -12.04
C SER A 83 -6.85 31.14 -12.15
N LEU A 84 -6.00 32.11 -11.78
CA LEU A 84 -4.55 31.93 -11.77
C LEU A 84 -4.12 30.99 -10.64
N ALA A 85 -4.68 31.15 -9.45
CA ALA A 85 -4.40 30.29 -8.31
C ALA A 85 -4.74 28.83 -8.64
N VAL A 86 -5.90 28.56 -9.23
CA VAL A 86 -6.32 27.20 -9.63
C VAL A 86 -5.38 26.61 -10.69
N ARG A 87 -4.93 27.40 -11.68
CA ARG A 87 -3.97 26.94 -12.69
C ARG A 87 -2.62 26.51 -12.10
N ILE A 88 -2.21 27.14 -11.01
CA ILE A 88 -0.97 26.78 -10.30
C ILE A 88 -1.23 25.58 -9.38
N VAL A 89 -2.31 25.60 -8.61
CA VAL A 89 -2.58 24.60 -7.57
C VAL A 89 -3.02 23.25 -8.16
N ALA A 90 -3.78 23.23 -9.26
CA ALA A 90 -4.33 21.99 -9.83
C ALA A 90 -3.24 20.97 -10.25
N PRO A 91 -2.18 21.34 -10.99
CA PRO A 91 -1.09 20.41 -11.29
C PRO A 91 -0.36 19.89 -10.05
N HIS A 92 -0.21 20.73 -9.01
CA HIS A 92 0.45 20.31 -7.76
C HIS A 92 -0.40 19.36 -6.93
N LEU A 93 -1.71 19.59 -6.84
CA LEU A 93 -2.64 18.66 -6.18
C LEU A 93 -2.71 17.33 -6.94
N PHE A 94 -2.74 17.38 -8.28
CA PHE A 94 -2.67 16.18 -9.12
C PHE A 94 -1.38 15.39 -8.88
N TYR A 95 -0.23 16.08 -8.81
CA TYR A 95 1.03 15.44 -8.48
C TYR A 95 1.02 14.78 -7.09
N LEU A 96 0.44 15.43 -6.07
CA LEU A 96 0.33 14.86 -4.73
C LEU A 96 -0.59 13.64 -4.69
N ASP A 97 -1.74 13.68 -5.38
CA ASP A 97 -2.67 12.55 -5.47
C ASP A 97 -2.06 11.38 -6.27
N ALA A 98 -1.34 11.67 -7.35
CA ALA A 98 -0.56 10.67 -8.09
C ALA A 98 0.51 10.01 -7.22
N LEU A 99 1.18 10.76 -6.33
CA LEU A 99 2.09 10.19 -5.33
C LEU A 99 1.36 9.32 -4.29
N GLU A 100 0.10 9.61 -3.95
CA GLU A 100 -0.70 8.82 -3.01
C GLU A 100 -1.27 7.55 -3.64
N VAL A 101 -1.70 7.61 -4.90
CA VAL A 101 -2.10 6.44 -5.70
C VAL A 101 -0.90 5.55 -5.99
N ASP A 102 0.27 6.14 -6.27
CA ASP A 102 1.53 5.41 -6.30
C ASP A 102 1.75 4.73 -4.95
N ARG A 103 1.59 5.42 -3.80
CA ARG A 103 1.73 4.79 -2.47
C ARG A 103 0.80 3.60 -2.22
N GLY A 104 -0.46 3.65 -2.65
CA GLY A 104 -1.42 2.54 -2.51
C GLY A 104 -1.06 1.32 -3.39
N SER A 105 -0.46 1.56 -4.55
CA SER A 105 0.08 0.54 -5.46
C SER A 105 1.54 0.16 -5.14
N ALA A 106 2.24 0.98 -4.35
CA ALA A 106 3.70 0.89 -4.11
C ALA A 106 4.07 -0.07 -2.99
N LEU A 107 3.10 -0.65 -2.26
CA LEU A 107 3.37 -1.61 -1.19
C LEU A 107 2.80 -3.00 -1.47
N THR A 108 2.03 -3.19 -2.54
CA THR A 108 1.43 -4.49 -2.89
C THR A 108 1.96 -4.96 -4.24
N ASP A 109 2.22 -6.26 -4.35
CA ASP A 109 2.56 -6.89 -5.62
C ASP A 109 1.27 -7.26 -6.39
N SER A 110 1.14 -6.76 -7.61
CA SER A 110 -0.09 -6.89 -8.42
C SER A 110 -0.40 -8.32 -8.86
N VAL A 111 0.58 -9.21 -8.89
CA VAL A 111 0.41 -10.62 -9.30
C VAL A 111 -0.10 -11.48 -8.14
N THR A 112 0.44 -11.24 -6.93
CA THR A 112 0.26 -12.11 -5.76
C THR A 112 -0.65 -11.56 -4.68
N GLY A 113 -0.89 -10.24 -4.70
CA GLY A 113 -1.56 -9.51 -3.63
C GLY A 113 -0.80 -9.52 -2.29
N LEU A 114 0.46 -9.99 -2.27
CA LEU A 114 1.33 -9.88 -1.10
C LEU A 114 1.91 -8.46 -0.99
N GLY A 115 2.47 -8.12 0.17
CA GLY A 115 3.31 -6.93 0.25
C GLY A 115 4.50 -7.06 -0.71
N ASN A 116 4.93 -5.98 -1.36
CA ASN A 116 6.10 -6.03 -2.22
C ASN A 116 7.41 -5.82 -1.43
N ARG A 117 8.55 -5.74 -2.13
CA ARG A 117 9.87 -5.56 -1.50
C ARG A 117 9.94 -4.32 -0.61
N ARG A 118 9.30 -3.22 -1.00
CA ARG A 118 9.27 -1.99 -0.21
C ARG A 118 8.46 -2.18 1.08
N ALA A 119 7.29 -2.83 0.99
CA ALA A 119 6.49 -3.15 2.16
C ALA A 119 7.23 -4.06 3.14
N PHE A 120 8.05 -4.99 2.64
CA PHE A 120 8.92 -5.81 3.48
C PHE A 120 9.93 -4.97 4.26
N GLU A 121 10.62 -4.04 3.58
CA GLU A 121 11.64 -3.18 4.18
C GLU A 121 11.08 -2.24 5.25
N GLU A 122 9.88 -1.71 5.02
CA GLU A 122 9.17 -0.90 6.02
C GLU A 122 8.74 -1.78 7.20
N ARG A 123 8.11 -2.93 6.92
CA ARG A 123 7.52 -3.78 7.97
C ARG A 123 8.56 -4.47 8.85
N ILE A 124 9.72 -4.87 8.32
CA ILE A 124 10.77 -5.51 9.13
C ILE A 124 11.31 -4.55 10.21
N GLY A 125 11.45 -3.26 9.89
CA GLY A 125 11.85 -2.23 10.86
C GLY A 125 10.85 -2.08 11.99
N GLU A 126 9.55 -2.06 11.67
CA GLU A 126 8.48 -2.00 12.67
C GLU A 126 8.45 -3.24 13.58
N GLU A 127 8.56 -4.44 13.01
CA GLU A 127 8.54 -5.69 13.78
C GLU A 127 9.79 -5.83 14.67
N LEU A 128 10.95 -5.37 14.20
CA LEU A 128 12.16 -5.29 15.02
C LEU A 128 11.97 -4.34 16.20
N ALA A 129 11.40 -3.17 15.97
CA ALA A 129 11.10 -2.22 17.03
C ALA A 129 10.09 -2.82 18.04
N ARG A 130 9.06 -3.52 17.57
CA ARG A 130 8.10 -4.25 18.41
C ARG A 130 8.77 -5.36 19.23
N SER A 131 9.61 -6.17 18.60
CA SER A 131 10.37 -7.25 19.23
C SER A 131 11.28 -6.71 20.34
N ASN A 132 12.04 -5.65 20.07
CA ASN A 132 12.90 -4.99 21.06
C ASN A 132 12.13 -4.45 22.26
N ARG A 133 10.94 -3.86 22.04
CA ARG A 133 10.12 -3.31 23.14
C ARG A 133 9.50 -4.40 24.01
N SER A 134 9.04 -5.48 23.39
CA SER A 134 8.29 -6.55 24.07
C SER A 134 9.18 -7.71 24.56
N GLY A 135 10.45 -7.76 24.13
CA GLY A 135 11.35 -8.88 24.37
C GLY A 135 10.98 -10.16 23.61
N GLN A 136 9.97 -10.11 22.73
CA GLN A 136 9.47 -11.26 21.98
C GLN A 136 10.39 -11.61 20.82
N GLN A 137 10.41 -12.89 20.42
CA GLN A 137 11.18 -13.34 19.27
C GLN A 137 10.58 -12.87 17.94
N LEU A 138 11.44 -12.69 16.95
CA LEU A 138 11.08 -12.43 15.56
C LEU A 138 11.94 -13.33 14.68
N ALA A 139 11.31 -14.07 13.77
CA ALA A 139 12.00 -14.84 12.75
C ALA A 139 11.65 -14.35 11.36
N LEU A 140 12.59 -14.49 10.43
CA LEU A 140 12.45 -14.20 9.03
C LEU A 140 12.66 -15.48 8.23
N LEU A 141 11.68 -15.79 7.40
CA LEU A 141 11.80 -16.77 6.32
C LEU A 141 12.07 -16.04 5.02
N VAL A 142 13.04 -16.53 4.24
CA VAL A 142 13.29 -16.13 2.86
C VAL A 142 13.17 -17.37 1.99
N CYS A 143 12.13 -17.44 1.18
CA CYS A 143 11.74 -18.58 0.36
C CYS A 143 12.04 -18.28 -1.11
N ALA A 144 12.49 -19.27 -1.87
CA ALA A 144 12.62 -19.14 -3.32
C ALA A 144 12.22 -20.43 -4.03
N ILE A 145 11.58 -20.26 -5.20
CA ILE A 145 11.24 -21.38 -6.09
C ILE A 145 12.53 -21.92 -6.71
N ASP A 146 12.78 -23.21 -6.57
CA ASP A 146 13.94 -23.90 -7.12
C ASP A 146 13.86 -23.99 -8.65
N ALA A 147 14.99 -23.81 -9.34
CA ALA A 147 15.11 -24.06 -10.79
C ALA A 147 16.40 -24.80 -11.11
N PRO A 148 16.44 -25.51 -12.24
CA PRO A 148 17.68 -26.02 -12.81
C PRO A 148 18.70 -24.87 -12.96
N ARG A 149 19.95 -25.10 -12.54
CA ARG A 149 21.02 -24.10 -12.71
C ARG A 149 21.19 -23.80 -14.21
N GLY A 150 21.11 -22.52 -14.56
CA GLY A 150 21.26 -22.06 -15.96
C GLY A 150 19.92 -21.82 -16.69
N GLU A 151 18.79 -22.20 -16.11
CA GLU A 151 17.47 -21.86 -16.65
C GLU A 151 16.86 -20.70 -15.86
N LEU A 152 16.89 -19.50 -16.46
CA LEU A 152 16.14 -18.34 -15.99
C LEU A 152 14.69 -18.38 -16.48
N GLN A 153 14.07 -19.56 -16.55
CA GLN A 153 12.63 -19.63 -16.80
C GLN A 153 11.92 -18.99 -15.61
N ARG A 154 11.36 -17.80 -15.84
CA ARG A 154 10.47 -17.16 -14.88
C ARG A 154 9.24 -18.06 -14.76
N PRO A 155 8.83 -18.45 -13.54
CA PRO A 155 7.57 -19.16 -13.36
C PRO A 155 6.44 -18.29 -13.90
N GLY A 156 5.45 -18.92 -14.54
CA GLY A 156 4.22 -18.22 -14.92
C GLY A 156 3.49 -17.67 -13.68
N ASP A 157 2.65 -16.66 -13.90
CA ASP A 157 1.91 -16.02 -12.80
C ASP A 157 1.05 -17.02 -12.01
N ASP A 158 0.51 -18.06 -12.65
CA ASP A 158 -0.30 -19.09 -11.98
C ASP A 158 0.54 -19.95 -11.03
N ALA A 159 1.77 -20.27 -11.41
CA ALA A 159 2.71 -20.99 -10.53
C ALA A 159 3.08 -20.13 -9.32
N ILE A 160 3.32 -18.84 -9.55
CA ILE A 160 3.59 -17.87 -8.49
C ILE A 160 2.39 -17.76 -7.53
N ARG A 161 1.16 -17.66 -8.05
CA ARG A 161 -0.05 -17.60 -7.22
C ARG A 161 -0.23 -18.86 -6.37
N ALA A 162 -0.04 -20.04 -6.96
CA ALA A 162 -0.15 -21.31 -6.24
C ALA A 162 0.84 -21.42 -5.08
N VAL A 163 2.11 -21.04 -5.30
CA VAL A 163 3.14 -20.98 -4.24
C VAL A 163 2.76 -19.97 -3.15
N VAL A 164 2.23 -18.82 -3.53
CA VAL A 164 1.79 -17.80 -2.58
C VAL A 164 0.62 -18.28 -1.73
N ASP A 165 -0.33 -19.01 -2.30
CA ASP A 165 -1.44 -19.58 -1.55
C ASP A 165 -0.96 -20.64 -0.56
N ALA A 166 -0.04 -21.52 -0.97
CA ALA A 166 0.63 -22.46 -0.07
C ALA A 166 1.37 -21.76 1.07
N LEU A 167 2.06 -20.65 0.78
CA LEU A 167 2.72 -19.83 1.80
C LEU A 167 1.71 -19.22 2.77
N LYS A 168 0.66 -18.57 2.27
CA LYS A 168 -0.38 -17.91 3.09
C LYS A 168 -1.10 -18.88 4.02
N GLN A 169 -1.45 -20.07 3.52
CA GLN A 169 -2.08 -21.13 4.32
C GLN A 169 -1.14 -21.71 5.39
N SER A 170 0.16 -21.61 5.14
CA SER A 170 1.19 -22.13 6.03
C SER A 170 1.66 -21.12 7.09
N VAL A 171 1.25 -19.86 7.06
CA VAL A 171 1.59 -18.85 8.08
C VAL A 171 0.33 -18.41 8.83
N ARG A 172 0.50 -17.73 9.97
CA ARG A 172 -0.67 -17.17 10.69
C ARG A 172 -1.12 -15.91 9.98
N LEU A 173 -2.39 -15.55 10.14
CA LEU A 173 -2.93 -14.27 9.64
C LEU A 173 -2.13 -13.05 10.15
N SER A 174 -1.53 -13.15 11.34
CA SER A 174 -0.70 -12.11 11.94
C SER A 174 0.71 -12.01 11.38
N ASP A 175 1.17 -13.01 10.62
CA ASP A 175 2.54 -13.09 10.10
C ASP A 175 2.55 -12.55 8.67
N PRO A 176 3.06 -11.31 8.45
CA PRO A 176 2.98 -10.71 7.13
C PRO A 176 3.95 -11.38 6.15
N ALA A 177 3.48 -11.55 4.92
CA ALA A 177 4.22 -12.16 3.83
C ALA A 177 4.38 -11.19 2.65
N PHE A 178 5.48 -11.35 1.92
CA PHE A 178 5.94 -10.42 0.92
C PHE A 178 6.51 -11.12 -0.31
N ARG A 179 6.36 -10.51 -1.48
CA ARG A 179 7.14 -10.82 -2.67
C ARG A 179 8.36 -9.91 -2.71
N THR A 180 9.54 -10.48 -2.51
CA THR A 180 10.82 -9.75 -2.40
C THR A 180 11.71 -9.89 -3.63
N GLY A 181 11.31 -10.72 -4.60
CA GLY A 181 11.97 -10.86 -5.89
C GLY A 181 11.08 -11.61 -6.88
N GLU A 182 11.60 -11.88 -8.07
CA GLU A 182 10.81 -12.51 -9.15
C GLU A 182 10.27 -13.89 -8.75
N ARG A 183 11.10 -14.65 -8.02
CA ARG A 183 10.85 -16.01 -7.54
C ARG A 183 11.00 -16.14 -6.03
N GLN A 184 11.13 -15.00 -5.34
CA GLN A 184 11.53 -14.95 -3.94
C GLN A 184 10.45 -14.28 -3.11
N PHE A 185 10.13 -14.91 -1.98
CA PHE A 185 9.12 -14.49 -1.04
C PHE A 185 9.73 -14.41 0.35
N SER A 186 9.19 -13.55 1.21
CA SER A 186 9.64 -13.44 2.60
C SER A 186 8.44 -13.46 3.54
N ALA A 187 8.61 -14.02 4.73
CA ALA A 187 7.58 -13.99 5.78
C ALA A 187 8.21 -13.63 7.12
N LEU A 188 7.58 -12.69 7.83
CA LEU A 188 7.98 -12.30 9.19
C LEU A 188 7.11 -13.07 10.19
N LEU A 189 7.73 -13.98 10.94
CA LEU A 189 7.05 -14.78 11.95
C LEU A 189 7.21 -14.11 13.31
N THR A 190 6.11 -13.50 13.76
CA THR A 190 6.08 -12.82 15.05
C THR A 190 6.04 -13.86 16.18
N ARG A 191 6.69 -13.54 17.31
CA ARG A 191 6.73 -14.39 18.51
C ARG A 191 7.23 -15.81 18.23
N SER A 192 8.17 -15.93 17.29
CA SER A 192 8.70 -17.21 16.81
C SER A 192 10.22 -17.17 16.77
N GLY A 193 10.85 -18.16 17.40
CA GLY A 193 12.29 -18.42 17.28
C GLY A 193 12.61 -19.33 16.09
N VAL A 194 13.89 -19.70 15.96
CA VAL A 194 14.37 -20.55 14.84
C VAL A 194 13.62 -21.88 14.74
N GLU A 195 13.38 -22.57 15.86
CA GLU A 195 12.69 -23.87 15.86
C GLU A 195 11.27 -23.78 15.31
N GLY A 196 10.48 -22.82 15.81
CA GLY A 196 9.12 -22.58 15.32
C GLY A 196 9.11 -22.14 13.85
N ALA A 197 10.08 -21.31 13.45
CA ALA A 197 10.22 -20.89 12.07
C ALA A 197 10.59 -22.04 11.13
N MET A 198 11.42 -22.99 11.57
CA MET A 198 11.75 -24.19 10.81
C MET A 198 10.55 -25.12 10.62
N VAL A 199 9.64 -25.20 11.60
CA VAL A 199 8.37 -25.94 11.45
C VAL A 199 7.50 -25.30 10.38
N VAL A 200 7.36 -23.97 10.40
CA VAL A 200 6.62 -23.22 9.38
C VAL A 200 7.27 -23.39 7.99
N ALA A 201 8.60 -23.30 7.89
CA ALA A 201 9.33 -23.50 6.65
C ALA A 201 9.04 -24.89 6.05
N LYS A 202 9.12 -25.95 6.85
CA LYS A 202 8.80 -27.32 6.40
C LYS A 202 7.35 -27.43 5.92
N ARG A 203 6.41 -26.82 6.64
CA ARG A 203 5.00 -26.80 6.24
C ARG A 203 4.79 -26.13 4.88
N ILE A 204 5.43 -24.98 4.66
CA ILE A 204 5.40 -24.27 3.36
C ILE A 204 5.94 -25.18 2.26
N MET A 205 7.06 -25.86 2.50
CA MET A 205 7.66 -26.76 1.51
C MET A 205 6.75 -27.93 1.16
N THR A 206 6.19 -28.62 2.16
CA THR A 206 5.25 -29.73 1.93
C THR A 206 4.03 -29.26 1.13
N ALA A 207 3.45 -28.12 1.50
CA ALA A 207 2.30 -27.57 0.77
C ALA A 207 2.66 -27.21 -0.69
N ALA A 208 3.88 -26.74 -0.95
CA ALA A 208 4.34 -26.44 -2.30
C ALA A 208 4.61 -27.70 -3.14
N GLU A 209 5.12 -28.78 -2.53
CA GLU A 209 5.35 -30.07 -3.18
C GLU A 209 4.05 -30.76 -3.61
N GLU A 210 2.94 -30.48 -2.93
CA GLU A 210 1.60 -30.98 -3.26
C GLU A 210 0.93 -30.23 -4.43
N LEU A 211 1.51 -29.09 -4.86
CA LEU A 211 0.98 -28.32 -5.99
C LEU A 211 1.20 -29.08 -7.31
N PRO A 212 0.25 -28.98 -8.26
CA PRO A 212 0.45 -29.54 -9.59
C PRO A 212 1.70 -28.94 -10.23
N ALA A 213 2.48 -29.79 -10.92
CA ALA A 213 3.61 -29.33 -11.70
C ALA A 213 3.14 -28.33 -12.77
N PHE A 214 3.89 -27.25 -12.97
CA PHE A 214 3.62 -26.30 -14.04
C PHE A 214 4.51 -26.65 -15.24
N GLY A 215 3.90 -27.31 -16.23
CA GLY A 215 4.65 -27.99 -17.29
C GLY A 215 5.27 -29.29 -16.78
N GLU A 216 6.53 -29.54 -17.11
CA GLU A 216 7.27 -30.75 -16.69
C GLU A 216 8.05 -30.56 -15.37
N ILE A 217 8.01 -29.36 -14.78
CA ILE A 217 8.85 -29.00 -13.64
C ILE A 217 8.02 -28.98 -12.35
N PRO A 218 8.31 -29.87 -11.38
CA PRO A 218 7.67 -29.81 -10.07
C PRO A 218 8.05 -28.53 -9.33
N LEU A 219 7.07 -27.87 -8.72
CA LEU A 219 7.30 -26.71 -7.87
C LEU A 219 7.94 -27.15 -6.56
N THR A 220 9.20 -26.80 -6.38
CA THR A 220 9.93 -27.07 -5.15
C THR A 220 10.54 -25.79 -4.62
N LEU A 221 10.71 -25.72 -3.30
CA LEU A 221 11.15 -24.51 -2.60
C LEU A 221 12.42 -24.78 -1.80
N SER A 222 13.32 -23.81 -1.83
CA SER A 222 14.39 -23.66 -0.84
C SER A 222 14.07 -22.50 0.09
N ILE A 223 14.35 -22.66 1.39
CA ILE A 223 14.02 -21.67 2.41
C ILE A 223 15.24 -21.39 3.31
N GLY A 224 15.59 -20.13 3.45
CA GLY A 224 16.53 -19.63 4.46
C GLY A 224 15.78 -19.09 5.67
N VAL A 225 16.25 -19.45 6.86
CA VAL A 225 15.63 -19.05 8.14
C VAL A 225 16.66 -18.31 8.99
N ALA A 226 16.28 -17.16 9.55
CA ALA A 226 17.04 -16.51 10.60
C ALA A 226 16.10 -15.98 11.67
N ALA A 227 16.55 -15.95 12.93
CA ALA A 227 15.75 -15.38 14.00
C ALA A 227 16.58 -14.56 14.98
N LEU A 228 15.90 -13.64 15.65
CA LEU A 228 16.44 -12.89 16.77
C LEU A 228 16.42 -13.74 18.04
N LYS A 229 17.40 -13.49 18.92
CA LYS A 229 17.44 -14.10 20.24
C LYS A 229 16.46 -13.38 21.16
N ALA A 230 15.69 -14.14 21.93
CA ALA A 230 14.78 -13.58 22.92
C ALA A 230 15.55 -12.74 23.96
N GLY A 231 14.96 -11.63 24.41
CA GLY A 231 15.54 -10.78 25.46
C GLY A 231 16.81 -10.00 25.07
N VAL A 232 17.29 -10.10 23.83
CA VAL A 232 18.42 -9.32 23.34
C VAL A 232 17.91 -8.03 22.69
N LYS A 233 18.42 -6.87 23.12
CA LYS A 233 18.15 -5.61 22.43
C LYS A 233 19.02 -5.52 21.18
N HIS A 234 18.38 -5.27 20.04
CA HIS A 234 19.02 -5.13 18.75
C HIS A 234 19.08 -3.65 18.36
N THR A 235 20.22 -2.99 18.57
CA THR A 235 20.43 -1.57 18.26
C THR A 235 21.76 -1.35 17.55
N PRO A 236 21.83 -0.48 16.52
CA PRO A 236 20.73 0.25 15.90
C PRO A 236 19.78 -0.66 15.09
N LEU A 237 18.50 -0.30 15.01
CA LEU A 237 17.44 -1.13 14.42
C LEU A 237 17.69 -1.41 12.93
N ASP A 238 18.13 -0.40 12.18
CA ASP A 238 18.38 -0.55 10.73
C ASP A 238 19.48 -1.57 10.45
N LEU A 239 20.56 -1.54 11.25
CA LEU A 239 21.64 -2.52 11.14
C LEU A 239 21.16 -3.93 11.53
N ALA A 240 20.28 -4.03 12.52
CA ALA A 240 19.67 -5.30 12.91
C ALA A 240 18.78 -5.88 11.80
N ALA A 241 18.00 -5.03 11.11
CA ALA A 241 17.20 -5.42 9.95
C ALA A 241 18.08 -5.95 8.83
N VAL A 242 19.12 -5.21 8.45
CA VAL A 242 20.09 -5.65 7.44
C VAL A 242 20.76 -6.97 7.85
N ALA A 243 21.16 -7.11 9.11
CA ALA A 243 21.80 -8.32 9.61
C ALA A 243 20.86 -9.54 9.59
N LEU A 244 19.60 -9.38 10.00
CA LEU A 244 18.60 -10.45 10.00
C LEU A 244 18.29 -10.89 8.57
N THR A 245 18.03 -9.94 7.66
CA THR A 245 17.79 -10.21 6.24
C THR A 245 18.96 -10.93 5.61
N ARG A 246 20.19 -10.42 5.79
CA ARG A 246 21.39 -11.04 5.24
C ARG A 246 21.61 -12.45 5.78
N LYS A 247 21.34 -12.72 7.06
CA LYS A 247 21.43 -14.08 7.62
C LYS A 247 20.46 -15.04 6.95
N ALA A 248 19.20 -14.63 6.78
CA ALA A 248 18.19 -15.47 6.14
C ALA A 248 18.51 -15.70 4.65
N GLU A 249 18.96 -14.67 3.93
CA GLU A 249 19.40 -14.79 2.53
C GLU A 249 20.64 -15.69 2.39
N ASN A 250 21.61 -15.59 3.30
CA ASN A 250 22.76 -16.50 3.32
C ASN A 250 22.31 -17.95 3.56
N ALA A 251 21.38 -18.17 4.48
CA ALA A 251 20.82 -19.49 4.74
C ALA A 251 20.09 -20.05 3.49
N LEU A 252 19.37 -19.21 2.75
CA LEU A 252 18.74 -19.60 1.49
C LEU A 252 19.79 -19.98 0.43
N ARG A 253 20.86 -19.19 0.29
CA ARG A 253 21.95 -19.52 -0.64
C ARG A 253 22.59 -20.87 -0.29
N ASN A 254 22.85 -21.12 0.99
CA ASN A 254 23.35 -22.41 1.46
C ASN A 254 22.37 -23.55 1.12
N ALA A 255 21.06 -23.33 1.27
CA ALA A 255 20.05 -24.32 0.90
C ALA A 255 20.12 -24.68 -0.59
N MET A 256 20.24 -23.68 -1.47
CA MET A 256 20.36 -23.87 -2.92
C MET A 256 21.68 -24.54 -3.31
N GLU A 257 22.80 -24.14 -2.70
CA GLU A 257 24.13 -24.69 -2.98
C GLU A 257 24.20 -26.19 -2.67
N LEU A 258 23.53 -26.62 -1.59
CA LEU A 258 23.49 -28.01 -1.18
C LEU A 258 22.53 -28.89 -2.01
N GLY A 259 21.90 -28.35 -3.06
CA GLY A 259 21.03 -29.08 -3.99
C GLY A 259 19.55 -28.70 -3.91
N GLY A 260 19.21 -27.61 -3.22
CA GLY A 260 17.85 -27.10 -3.10
C GLY A 260 16.91 -27.99 -2.27
N LYS A 261 15.60 -27.74 -2.39
CA LYS A 261 14.52 -28.54 -1.77
C LYS A 261 14.70 -28.72 -0.26
N ARG A 262 15.13 -27.67 0.43
CA ARG A 262 15.42 -27.71 1.87
C ARG A 262 15.25 -26.37 2.56
N ALA A 263 15.02 -26.46 3.87
CA ALA A 263 15.13 -25.33 4.77
C ALA A 263 16.49 -25.37 5.50
N VAL A 264 17.16 -24.23 5.57
CA VAL A 264 18.41 -24.05 6.33
C VAL A 264 18.25 -22.86 7.26
N SER A 265 18.72 -22.99 8.51
CA SER A 265 18.74 -21.90 9.49
C SER A 265 20.14 -21.32 9.71
N ALA A 266 20.24 -20.03 10.04
CA ALA A 266 21.47 -19.31 10.38
C ALA A 266 21.43 -18.64 11.77
#